data_AF-A0A178XXK6-F1
#
_entry.id   AF-A0A178XXK6-F1
#
_cell.length_a   1.000
_cell.length_b   1.000
_cell.length_c   1.000
_cell.angle_alpha   90.00
_cell.angle_beta   90.00
_cell.angle_gamma   90.00
#
_symmetry.space_group_name_H-M   'P 1'
#
loop_
_entity.id
_entity.type
_entity.pdbx_description
1 polymer ?
#
loop_
_entity_poly.entity_id
_entity_poly.type
_entity_poly.pdbx_seq_one_letter_code
_entity_poly.pdbx_strand_id
1 'polypeptide(L)'
;MNASPNDLALIAVMRRYFLVKDEANALKQRLEAARKDAGEEITRFYDPRLNTPHADEIMTWHRLRREQEELMSLAARWGRGGSIEDCHVEVEPPAETVHLLGIHAVTD
;
A
#
# COMPACT_ATOMS: atom_id res chain seq x y z
N MET A 1 5.11 2.55 31.02
CA MET A 1 6.26 2.39 30.12
C MET A 1 6.15 3.53 29.11
N ASN A 2 7.05 4.51 29.14
CA ASN A 2 7.02 5.61 28.17
C ASN A 2 7.77 5.14 26.93
N ALA A 3 7.09 5.06 25.78
CA ALA A 3 7.73 4.70 24.52
C ALA A 3 8.75 5.79 24.14
N SER A 4 9.94 5.39 23.69
CA SER A 4 10.93 6.33 23.14
C SER A 4 10.46 6.88 21.79
N PRO A 5 10.99 8.03 21.33
CA PRO A 5 10.69 8.52 19.98
C PRO A 5 11.00 7.47 18.90
N ASN A 6 12.09 6.72 19.05
CA ASN A 6 12.42 5.59 18.16
C ASN A 6 11.36 4.46 18.17
N ASP A 7 10.74 4.17 19.32
CA ASP A 7 9.64 3.20 19.41
C ASP A 7 8.37 3.71 18.71
N LEU A 8 8.08 5.01 18.83
CA LEU A 8 6.96 5.64 18.12
C LEU A 8 7.19 5.63 16.60
N ALA A 9 8.43 5.86 16.16
CA ALA A 9 8.83 5.73 14.77
C ALA A 9 8.64 4.30 14.25
N LEU A 10 9.00 3.27 15.04
CA LEU A 10 8.72 1.88 14.67
C LEU A 10 7.22 1.62 14.52
N ILE A 11 6.39 2.13 15.44
CA ILE A 11 4.93 1.97 15.35
C ILE A 11 4.40 2.58 14.05
N ALA A 12 4.89 3.75 13.66
CA ALA A 12 4.53 4.39 12.39
C ALA A 12 4.96 3.55 11.17
N VAL A 13 6.21 3.06 11.16
CA VAL A 13 6.73 2.15 10.11
C VAL A 13 5.85 0.91 9.98
N MET A 14 5.52 0.26 11.09
CA MET A 14 4.72 -0.97 11.06
C MET A 14 3.29 -0.72 10.60
N ARG A 15 2.67 0.39 11.02
CA ARG A 15 1.33 0.79 10.54
C ARG A 15 1.33 1.00 9.02
N ARG A 16 2.29 1.76 8.50
CA ARG A 16 2.43 1.96 7.05
C ARG A 16 2.66 0.65 6.32
N TYR A 17 3.52 -0.22 6.86
CA TYR A 17 3.79 -1.51 6.24
C TYR A 17 2.53 -2.34 6.05
N PHE A 18 1.65 -2.42 7.05
CA PHE A 18 0.40 -3.17 6.92
C PHE A 18 -0.55 -2.54 5.89
N LEU A 19 -0.66 -1.20 5.87
CA LEU A 19 -1.47 -0.50 4.85
C LEU A 19 -0.97 -0.78 3.43
N VAL A 20 0.34 -0.60 3.18
CA VAL A 20 0.96 -0.84 1.88
C VAL A 20 0.86 -2.32 1.48
N LYS A 21 1.00 -3.24 2.45
CA LYS A 21 0.83 -4.67 2.22
C LYS A 21 -0.58 -5.01 1.78
N ASP A 22 -1.60 -4.44 2.43
CA ASP A 22 -3.00 -4.68 2.07
C ASP A 22 -3.32 -4.10 0.68
N GLU A 23 -2.86 -2.87 0.39
CA GLU A 23 -3.01 -2.25 -0.93
C GLU A 23 -2.33 -3.07 -2.04
N ALA A 24 -1.09 -3.52 -1.81
CA ALA A 24 -0.35 -4.35 -2.77
C ALA A 24 -1.03 -5.70 -3.00
N ASN A 25 -1.63 -6.29 -1.97
CA ASN A 25 -2.35 -7.56 -2.10
C ASN A 25 -3.67 -7.38 -2.86
N ALA A 26 -4.44 -6.33 -2.57
CA ALA A 26 -5.66 -6.02 -3.29
C ALA A 26 -5.39 -5.76 -4.78
N LEU A 27 -4.35 -4.98 -5.08
CA LEU A 27 -3.92 -4.70 -6.45
C LEU A 27 -3.46 -5.98 -7.18
N LYS A 28 -2.67 -6.83 -6.50
CA LYS A 28 -2.26 -8.13 -7.06
C LYS A 28 -3.46 -9.03 -7.38
N GLN A 29 -4.47 -9.08 -6.50
CA GLN A 29 -5.66 -9.89 -6.72
C GLN A 29 -6.44 -9.42 -7.95
N ARG A 30 -6.60 -8.09 -8.13
CA ARG A 30 -7.26 -7.51 -9.31
C ARG A 30 -6.49 -7.81 -10.60
N LEU A 31 -5.17 -7.64 -10.59
CA LEU A 31 -4.30 -7.95 -11.73
C LEU A 31 -4.36 -9.44 -12.10
N GLU A 32 -4.32 -10.35 -11.11
CA GLU A 32 -4.43 -11.79 -11.38
C GLU A 32 -5.82 -12.21 -11.88
N ALA A 33 -6.88 -11.55 -11.43
CA ALA A 33 -8.22 -11.77 -11.98
C ALA A 33 -8.27 -11.34 -13.45
N ALA A 34 -7.83 -10.12 -13.76
CA ALA A 34 -7.78 -9.60 -15.12
C ALA A 34 -6.92 -10.47 -16.06
N ARG A 35 -5.75 -10.93 -15.58
CA ARG A 35 -4.89 -11.84 -16.34
C ARG A 35 -5.59 -13.15 -16.69
N LYS A 36 -6.28 -13.76 -15.72
CA LYS A 36 -7.00 -15.02 -15.91
C LYS A 36 -8.17 -14.85 -16.88
N ASP A 37 -8.92 -13.76 -16.75
CA ASP A 37 -10.04 -13.45 -17.64
C ASP A 37 -9.58 -13.20 -19.08
N ALA A 38 -8.40 -12.59 -19.26
CA ALA A 38 -7.76 -12.38 -20.56
C ALA A 38 -7.07 -13.65 -21.11
N GLY A 39 -6.87 -14.69 -20.29
CA GLY A 39 -6.12 -15.89 -20.67
C GLY A 39 -4.65 -15.62 -20.99
N GLU A 40 -4.08 -14.53 -20.45
CA GLU A 40 -2.72 -14.10 -20.78
C GLU A 40 -1.64 -14.81 -19.96
N GLU A 41 -0.51 -15.08 -20.63
CA GLU A 41 0.73 -15.53 -20.01
C GLU A 41 1.26 -14.50 -19.02
N ILE A 42 1.77 -14.98 -17.88
CA ILE A 42 2.18 -14.12 -16.77
C ILE A 42 3.23 -13.09 -17.19
N THR A 43 4.25 -13.50 -17.95
CA THR A 43 5.35 -12.62 -18.38
C THR A 43 4.87 -11.52 -19.31
N ARG A 44 3.88 -11.81 -20.17
CA ARG A 44 3.31 -10.83 -21.10
C ARG A 44 2.40 -9.85 -20.37
N PHE A 45 1.54 -10.36 -19.50
CA PHE A 45 0.57 -9.54 -18.78
C PHE A 45 1.24 -8.51 -17.86
N TYR A 46 2.32 -8.91 -17.17
CA TYR A 46 3.05 -8.03 -16.26
C TYR A 46 4.13 -7.17 -16.94
N ASP A 47 4.23 -7.16 -18.27
CA ASP A 47 5.05 -6.19 -18.99
C ASP A 47 4.23 -4.91 -19.26
N PRO A 48 4.49 -3.79 -18.58
CA PRO A 48 3.75 -2.54 -18.76
C PRO A 48 3.81 -2.00 -20.20
N ARG A 49 4.83 -2.40 -20.97
CA ARG A 49 4.99 -1.98 -22.38
C ARG A 49 4.08 -2.76 -23.32
N LEU A 50 3.64 -3.94 -22.91
CA LEU A 50 2.77 -4.83 -23.68
C LEU A 50 1.33 -4.82 -23.17
N ASN A 51 1.11 -4.38 -21.92
CA ASN A 51 -0.19 -4.30 -21.28
C ASN A 51 -0.50 -2.86 -20.85
N THR A 52 -0.64 -1.96 -21.82
CA THR A 52 -0.99 -0.54 -21.61
C THR A 52 -2.21 -0.34 -20.70
N PRO A 53 -3.31 -1.13 -20.80
CA PRO A 53 -4.47 -0.96 -19.92
C PRO A 53 -4.17 -1.13 -18.43
N HIS A 54 -3.22 -2.00 -18.07
CA HIS A 54 -2.84 -2.25 -16.68
C HIS A 54 -1.46 -1.69 -16.30
N ALA A 55 -0.82 -0.91 -17.18
CA ALA A 55 0.55 -0.43 -16.97
C ALA A 55 0.71 0.36 -15.67
N ASP A 56 -0.20 1.30 -15.39
CA ASP A 56 -0.15 2.12 -14.17
C ASP A 56 -0.36 1.29 -12.91
N GLU A 57 -1.25 0.29 -12.97
CA GLU A 57 -1.50 -0.65 -11.88
C GLU A 57 -0.28 -1.54 -11.61
N ILE A 58 0.37 -2.05 -12.67
CA ILE A 58 1.60 -2.84 -12.55
C ILE A 58 2.73 -2.00 -11.95
N MET A 59 2.90 -0.75 -12.40
CA MET A 59 3.90 0.18 -11.83
C MET A 59 3.60 0.52 -10.38
N THR A 60 2.34 0.76 -10.04
CA THR A 60 1.91 1.00 -8.66
C THR A 60 2.20 -0.21 -7.78
N TRP A 61 1.93 -1.42 -8.26
CA TRP A 61 2.23 -2.65 -7.53
C TRP A 61 3.73 -2.81 -7.24
N HIS A 62 4.59 -2.52 -8.23
CA HIS A 62 6.04 -2.52 -8.04
C HIS A 62 6.51 -1.45 -7.04
N ARG A 63 5.91 -0.26 -7.07
CA ARG A 63 6.20 0.81 -6.10
C ARG A 63 5.85 0.37 -4.68
N LEU A 64 4.66 -0.19 -4.46
CA LEU A 64 4.21 -0.68 -3.15
C LEU A 64 5.07 -1.85 -2.64
N ARG A 65 5.59 -2.69 -3.54
CA ARG A 65 6.52 -3.76 -3.19
C ARG A 65 7.86 -3.20 -2.69
N ARG A 66 8.42 -2.23 -3.40
CA ARG A 66 9.66 -1.54 -3.00
C ARG A 66 9.49 -0.86 -1.65
N GLU A 67 8.37 -0.17 -1.46
CA GLU A 67 8.08 0.52 -0.19
C GLU A 67 7.99 -0.47 0.99
N GLN A 68 7.37 -1.64 0.81
CA GLN A 68 7.37 -2.70 1.83
C GLN A 68 8.79 -3.15 2.21
N GLU A 69 9.69 -3.30 1.23
CA GLU A 69 11.09 -3.67 1.48
C GLU A 69 11.84 -2.59 2.26
N GLU A 70 11.62 -1.32 1.92
CA GLU A 70 12.18 -0.17 2.63
C GLU A 70 11.70 -0.12 4.08
N LEU A 71 10.40 -0.27 4.31
CA LEU A 71 9.80 -0.30 5.65
C LEU A 71 10.33 -1.48 6.49
N MET A 72 10.49 -2.66 5.90
CA MET A 72 11.08 -3.81 6.60
C MET A 72 12.56 -3.59 6.90
N SER A 73 13.30 -2.91 6.03
CA SER A 73 14.69 -2.51 6.29
C SER A 73 14.81 -1.57 7.49
N LEU A 74 13.88 -0.61 7.62
CA LEU A 74 13.78 0.27 8.79
C LEU A 74 13.46 -0.49 10.08
N ALA A 75 12.45 -1.36 10.04
CA ALA A 75 12.11 -2.21 11.19
C ALA A 75 13.30 -3.08 11.62
N ALA A 76 14.04 -3.65 10.66
CA ALA A 76 15.23 -4.43 10.94
C ALA A 76 16.38 -3.59 11.52
N ARG A 77 16.53 -2.32 11.10
CA ARG A 77 17.49 -1.38 11.69
C ARG A 77 17.16 -1.09 13.15
N TRP A 78 15.90 -0.79 13.46
CA TRP A 78 15.43 -0.61 14.83
C TRP A 78 15.69 -1.87 15.68
N GLY A 79 15.41 -3.06 15.13
CA GLY A 79 15.65 -4.34 15.84
C GLY A 79 17.12 -4.64 16.13
N ARG A 80 18.06 -3.99 15.43
CA ARG A 80 19.51 -4.03 15.72
C ARG A 80 19.98 -2.92 16.66
N GLY A 81 19.07 -2.12 17.21
CA GLY A 81 19.37 -0.98 18.07
C GLY A 81 19.72 0.31 17.33
N GLY A 82 19.49 0.39 16.01
CA GLY A 82 19.70 1.61 15.23
C GLY A 82 18.54 2.61 15.37
N SER A 83 18.82 3.88 15.12
CA SER A 83 17.79 4.93 15.06
C SER A 83 17.08 4.94 13.70
N ILE A 84 15.77 5.16 13.75
CA ILE A 84 14.89 5.38 12.60
C ILE A 84 14.03 6.65 12.77
N GLU A 85 14.36 7.51 13.74
CA GLU A 85 13.58 8.71 14.06
C GLU A 85 13.49 9.71 12.89
N ASP A 86 14.52 9.75 12.03
CA ASP A 86 14.59 10.65 10.87
C ASP A 86 13.84 10.12 9.63
N CYS A 87 13.26 8.92 9.70
CA CYS A 87 12.62 8.30 8.55
C CYS A 87 11.21 8.86 8.38
N HIS A 88 11.00 9.66 7.32
CA HIS A 88 9.68 10.16 6.97
C HIS A 88 8.81 9.02 6.43
N VAL A 89 7.83 8.60 7.23
CA VAL A 89 6.80 7.66 6.80
C VAL A 89 5.57 8.50 6.45
N GLU A 90 5.36 8.78 5.17
CA GLU A 90 4.14 9.42 4.68
C GLU A 90 2.96 8.48 4.96
N VAL A 91 2.28 8.70 6.08
CA VAL A 91 0.97 8.12 6.33
C VAL A 91 -0.03 9.11 5.77
N GLU A 92 -0.34 8.99 4.47
CA GLU A 92 -1.55 9.66 3.98
C GLU A 92 -2.74 9.17 4.82
N PRO A 93 -3.54 10.08 5.40
CA PRO A 93 -4.71 9.68 6.17
C PRO A 93 -5.66 8.92 5.23
N PRO A 94 -6.35 7.87 5.72
CA PRO A 94 -7.35 7.19 4.91
C PRO A 94 -8.34 8.23 4.41
N ALA A 95 -8.48 8.33 3.09
CA ALA A 95 -9.46 9.20 2.45
C ALA A 95 -10.81 8.96 3.14
N GLU A 96 -11.28 9.99 3.83
CA GLU A 96 -12.52 9.98 4.58
C GLU A 96 -13.62 9.54 3.61
N THR A 97 -14.13 8.32 3.80
CA THR A 97 -15.28 7.83 3.03
C THR A 97 -16.44 8.73 3.35
N VAL A 98 -16.70 9.69 2.45
CA VAL A 98 -17.89 10.54 2.46
C VAL A 98 -19.10 9.60 2.39
N HIS A 99 -19.73 9.37 3.55
CA HIS A 99 -21.07 8.79 3.61
C HIS A 99 -22.05 9.81 3.03
N LEU A 100 -22.24 9.72 1.72
CA LEU A 100 -23.27 10.46 0.99
C LEU A 100 -24.60 9.71 1.18
N LEU A 101 -25.17 9.76 2.39
CA LEU A 101 -26.53 9.30 2.63
C LEU A 101 -27.49 10.45 2.33
N GLY A 102 -27.93 10.52 1.07
CA GLY A 102 -29.08 11.33 0.67
C GLY A 102 -30.34 10.79 1.31
N ILE A 103 -30.87 11.48 2.30
CA ILE A 103 -32.25 11.31 2.77
C ILE A 103 -33.06 12.47 2.20
N HIS A 104 -33.79 12.20 1.12
CA HIS A 104 -34.89 13.06 0.69
C HIS A 104 -36.02 12.93 1.72
N ALA A 105 -36.20 13.96 2.55
CA ALA A 105 -37.44 14.18 3.26
C ALA A 105 -38.45 14.76 2.26
N VAL A 106 -39.41 13.94 1.84
CA VAL A 106 -40.66 14.37 1.24
C VAL A 106 -41.56 14.83 2.40
N THR A 107 -42.00 16.07 2.36
CA THR A 107 -43.16 16.55 3.12
C THR A 107 -44.18 17.08 2.13
N ASP A 108 -45.31 16.37 2.04
CA ASP A 108 -46.61 16.93 1.65
C ASP A 108 -47.10 17.92 2.72
#